data_AF-A0A2V9YXR0-F1
#
_entry.id   AF-A0A2V9YXR0-F1
#
_cell.length_a   1.000
_cell.length_b   1.000
_cell.length_c   1.000
_cell.angle_alpha   90.00
_cell.angle_beta   90.00
_cell.angle_gamma   90.00
#
_symmetry.space_group_name_H-M   'P 1'
#
loop_
_entity.id
_entity.type
_entity.pdbx_description
1 polymer ?
#
loop_
_entity_poly.entity_id
_entity_poly.type
_entity_poly.pdbx_seq_one_letter_code
_entity_poly.pdbx_strand_id
1 'polypeptide(L)'
;MAAGTQENNWLRQVTGYWEMAASFVLHGTLSEELFMELAFSGEMFVIFAKVRPFLKDLRTQLKSPTIMANLEKLITRSKAGRHTLKGFEERLAARKKMMKEAAVARAS
;
A
#
# COMPACT_ATOMS: atom_id res chain seq x y z
N MET A 1 2.80 -7.13 -14.50
CA MET A 1 3.91 -7.47 -13.58
C MET A 1 4.78 -8.48 -14.31
N ALA A 2 6.00 -8.13 -14.70
CA ALA A 2 6.86 -9.07 -15.42
C ALA A 2 7.38 -10.11 -14.43
N ALA A 3 6.90 -11.35 -14.53
CA ALA A 3 7.31 -12.42 -13.64
C ALA A 3 8.83 -12.68 -13.80
N GLY A 4 9.52 -12.90 -12.67
CA GLY A 4 10.95 -13.20 -12.66
C GLY A 4 11.88 -11.98 -12.67
N THR A 5 11.37 -10.75 -12.77
CA THR A 5 12.23 -9.55 -12.62
C THR A 5 12.50 -9.21 -11.16
N GLN A 6 13.58 -8.48 -10.93
CA GLN A 6 13.98 -8.04 -9.59
C GLN A 6 12.90 -7.15 -8.93
N GLU A 7 12.26 -6.28 -9.71
CA GLU A 7 11.20 -5.39 -9.24
C GLU A 7 9.95 -6.17 -8.82
N ASN A 8 9.63 -7.24 -9.55
CA ASN A 8 8.56 -8.15 -9.16
C ASN A 8 8.88 -8.85 -7.83
N ASN A 9 10.14 -9.26 -7.61
CA ASN A 9 10.57 -9.88 -6.37
C ASN A 9 10.44 -8.92 -5.18
N TRP A 10 10.92 -7.68 -5.33
CA TRP A 10 10.77 -6.63 -4.30
C TRP A 10 9.30 -6.33 -3.99
N LEU A 11 8.47 -6.19 -5.02
CA LEU A 11 7.04 -5.91 -4.84
C LEU A 11 6.35 -7.03 -4.06
N ARG A 12 6.63 -8.29 -4.40
CA ARG A 12 6.09 -9.44 -3.68
C ARG A 12 6.56 -9.50 -2.23
N GLN A 13 7.83 -9.19 -1.98
CA GLN A 13 8.40 -9.19 -0.63
C GLN A 13 7.71 -8.14 0.25
N VAL A 14 7.62 -6.90 -0.23
CA VAL A 14 7.04 -5.79 0.54
C VAL A 14 5.53 -5.99 0.77
N THR A 15 4.78 -6.39 -0.26
CA THR A 15 3.33 -6.61 -0.12
C THR A 15 3.02 -7.82 0.75
N GLY A 16 3.80 -8.90 0.64
CA GLY A 16 3.68 -10.08 1.50
C GLY A 16 4.00 -9.79 2.97
N TYR A 17 5.04 -9.01 3.24
CA TYR A 17 5.40 -8.58 4.60
C TYR A 17 4.24 -7.82 5.27
N TRP A 18 3.69 -6.80 4.60
CA TRP A 18 2.61 -6.01 5.18
C TRP A 18 1.29 -6.79 5.31
N GLU A 19 1.03 -7.74 4.41
CA GLU A 19 -0.14 -8.63 4.54
C GLU A 19 -0.02 -9.54 5.78
N MET A 20 1.17 -10.10 6.04
CA MET A 20 1.44 -10.89 7.25
C MET A 20 1.37 -10.01 8.51
N ALA A 21 1.98 -8.84 8.51
CA ALA A 21 1.95 -7.95 9.66
C ALA A 21 0.52 -7.50 10.01
N ALA A 22 -0.30 -7.20 8.99
CA ALA A 22 -1.71 -6.88 9.19
C ALA A 22 -2.51 -8.07 9.76
N SER A 23 -2.17 -9.31 9.39
CA SER A 23 -2.86 -10.49 9.94
C SER A 23 -2.60 -10.65 11.44
N PHE A 24 -1.37 -10.40 11.91
CA PHE A 24 -1.03 -10.42 13.34
C PHE A 24 -1.84 -9.40 14.15
N VAL A 25 -2.02 -8.19 13.63
CA VAL A 25 -2.86 -7.17 14.28
C VAL A 25 -4.32 -7.59 14.30
N LEU A 26 -4.85 -8.06 13.17
CA LEU A 26 -6.25 -8.49 13.07
C LEU A 26 -6.57 -9.72 13.95
N HIS A 27 -5.56 -10.51 14.31
CA HIS A 27 -5.69 -11.67 15.21
C HIS A 27 -5.34 -11.33 16.66
N GLY A 28 -5.08 -10.05 16.99
CA GLY A 28 -4.78 -9.60 18.35
C GLY A 28 -3.39 -9.96 18.85
N THR A 29 -2.49 -10.42 17.98
CA THR A 29 -1.09 -10.72 18.33
C THR A 29 -0.25 -9.45 18.50
N LEU A 30 -0.57 -8.39 17.75
CA LEU A 30 0.06 -7.07 17.86
C LEU A 30 -0.97 -6.02 18.26
N SER A 31 -0.54 -5.03 19.04
CA SER A 31 -1.38 -3.87 19.41
C SER A 31 -1.76 -3.07 18.17
N GLU A 32 -3.05 -2.98 17.88
CA GLU A 32 -3.57 -2.17 16.77
C GLU A 32 -3.29 -0.68 16.97
N GLU A 33 -3.35 -0.20 18.21
CA GLU A 33 -3.08 1.21 18.53
C GLU A 33 -1.66 1.60 18.12
N LEU A 34 -0.66 0.86 18.63
CA LEU A 34 0.75 1.07 18.29
C LEU A 34 0.99 0.85 16.79
N PHE A 35 0.38 -0.19 16.22
CA PHE A 35 0.58 -0.52 14.81
C PHE A 35 0.01 0.54 13.86
N MET A 36 -1.01 1.28 14.28
CA MET A 36 -1.61 2.35 13.48
C MET A 36 -0.84 3.69 13.61
N GLU A 37 0.14 3.79 14.51
CA GLU A 37 1.03 4.95 14.58
C GLU A 37 1.92 5.04 13.33
N LEU A 38 1.99 6.23 12.74
CA LEU A 38 2.76 6.45 11.51
C LEU A 38 4.26 6.24 11.69
N ALA A 39 4.78 6.44 12.90
CA ALA A 39 6.19 6.19 13.21
C ALA A 39 6.52 4.68 13.23
N PHE A 40 5.53 3.82 13.48
CA PHE A 40 5.71 2.38 13.60
C PHE A 40 5.47 1.66 12.26
N SER A 41 4.30 1.89 11.64
CA SER A 41 3.91 1.22 10.38
C SER A 41 3.48 2.19 9.28
N GLY A 42 3.98 3.43 9.26
CA GLY A 42 3.56 4.43 8.27
C GLY A 42 3.79 4.02 6.81
N GLU A 43 4.84 3.24 6.53
CA GLU A 43 5.13 2.75 5.17
C GLU A 43 4.00 1.86 4.62
N MET A 44 3.29 1.13 5.48
CA MET A 44 2.13 0.33 5.12
C MET A 44 1.09 1.15 4.32
N PHE A 45 0.81 2.38 4.76
CA PHE A 45 -0.12 3.28 4.07
C PHE A 45 0.41 3.74 2.71
N VAL A 46 1.73 3.97 2.59
CA VAL A 46 2.37 4.32 1.31
C VAL A 46 2.23 3.18 0.31
N ILE A 47 2.51 1.94 0.74
CA ILE A 47 2.41 0.75 -0.11
C ILE A 47 0.96 0.52 -0.53
N PHE A 48 0.03 0.55 0.41
CA PHE A 48 -1.38 0.33 0.09
C PHE A 48 -1.93 1.43 -0.84
N ALA A 49 -1.60 2.71 -0.61
CA ALA A 49 -2.03 3.81 -1.48
C ALA A 49 -1.47 3.69 -2.91
N LYS A 50 -0.26 3.13 -3.10
CA LYS A 50 0.31 2.86 -4.43
C LYS A 50 -0.43 1.73 -5.15
N VAL A 51 -0.79 0.67 -4.44
CA VAL A 51 -1.40 -0.54 -5.03
C VAL A 51 -2.92 -0.42 -5.21
N ARG A 52 -3.61 0.27 -4.30
CA ARG A 52 -5.08 0.37 -4.23
C ARG A 52 -5.75 0.71 -5.56
N PRO A 53 -5.27 1.66 -6.39
CA PRO A 53 -5.87 1.96 -7.69
C PRO A 53 -5.90 0.77 -8.66
N PHE A 54 -4.99 -0.19 -8.49
CA PHE A 54 -4.83 -1.36 -9.37
C PHE A 54 -5.21 -2.68 -8.67
N LEU A 55 -5.62 -2.64 -7.40
CA LEU A 55 -5.80 -3.83 -6.57
C LEU A 55 -6.87 -4.78 -7.13
N LYS A 56 -7.97 -4.24 -7.65
CA LYS A 56 -9.04 -5.03 -8.29
C LYS A 56 -8.53 -5.79 -9.50
N ASP A 57 -7.82 -5.10 -10.39
CA ASP A 57 -7.27 -5.70 -11.61
C ASP A 57 -6.17 -6.70 -11.26
N LEU A 58 -5.35 -6.40 -10.26
CA LEU A 58 -4.32 -7.30 -9.75
C LEU A 58 -4.90 -8.62 -9.24
N ARG A 59 -5.95 -8.56 -8.40
CA ARG A 59 -6.66 -9.75 -7.89
C ARG A 59 -7.26 -10.58 -9.03
N THR A 60 -7.75 -9.92 -10.07
CA THR A 60 -8.32 -10.57 -11.27
C THR A 60 -7.24 -11.26 -12.09
N GLN A 61 -6.15 -10.57 -12.42
CA GLN A 61 -5.04 -11.09 -13.21
C GLN A 61 -4.34 -12.27 -12.53
N LEU A 62 -4.18 -12.21 -11.20
CA LEU A 62 -3.53 -13.25 -10.42
C LEU A 62 -4.49 -14.36 -9.96
N LYS A 63 -5.79 -14.28 -10.32
CA LYS A 63 -6.83 -15.21 -9.87
C LYS A 63 -6.81 -15.43 -8.35
N SER A 64 -6.53 -14.38 -7.59
CA SER A 64 -6.37 -14.43 -6.15
C SER A 64 -7.14 -13.29 -5.50
N PRO A 65 -8.39 -13.54 -5.07
CA PRO A 65 -9.25 -12.50 -4.51
C PRO A 65 -8.77 -11.98 -3.15
N THR A 66 -7.87 -12.70 -2.48
CA THR A 66 -7.41 -12.41 -1.13
C THR A 66 -6.10 -11.63 -1.07
N ILE A 67 -5.47 -11.31 -2.21
CA ILE A 67 -4.24 -10.50 -2.21
C ILE A 67 -4.46 -9.19 -1.46
N MET A 68 -3.60 -8.92 -0.48
CA MET A 68 -3.61 -7.71 0.36
C MET A 68 -4.94 -7.50 1.14
N ALA A 69 -5.71 -8.56 1.39
CA ALA A 69 -7.03 -8.46 2.03
C ALA A 69 -6.95 -8.09 3.52
N ASN A 70 -5.99 -8.65 4.26
CA ASN A 70 -5.79 -8.28 5.67
C ASN A 70 -5.34 -6.83 5.78
N LEU A 71 -4.40 -6.44 4.93
CA LEU A 71 -3.92 -5.07 4.87
C LEU A 71 -5.04 -4.07 4.54
N GLU A 72 -5.84 -4.36 3.51
CA GLU A 72 -7.01 -3.56 3.16
C GLU A 72 -8.00 -3.47 4.33
N LYS A 73 -8.32 -4.59 4.97
CA LYS A 73 -9.24 -4.65 6.12
C LYS A 73 -8.72 -3.81 7.29
N LEU A 74 -7.45 -3.93 7.64
CA LEU A 74 -6.85 -3.19 8.75
C LEU A 74 -6.85 -1.67 8.51
N ILE A 75 -6.47 -1.23 7.31
CA ILE A 75 -6.45 0.21 6.97
C ILE A 75 -7.87 0.79 6.92
N THR A 76 -8.82 0.03 6.39
CA THR A 76 -10.15 0.55 6.08
C THR A 76 -11.20 0.37 7.18
N ARG A 77 -10.95 -0.44 8.22
CA ARG A 77 -11.93 -0.69 9.29
C ARG A 77 -12.27 0.56 10.12
N SER A 78 -11.34 1.48 10.34
CA SER A 78 -11.55 2.67 11.18
C SER A 78 -11.67 3.96 10.37
N LYS A 79 -12.37 4.97 10.93
CA LYS A 79 -12.44 6.31 10.31
C LYS A 79 -11.05 6.96 10.22
N ALA A 80 -10.25 6.82 11.28
CA ALA A 80 -8.88 7.36 11.34
C ALA A 80 -7.96 6.71 10.29
N GLY A 81 -8.03 5.39 10.10
CA GLY A 81 -7.26 4.68 9.08
C GLY A 81 -7.61 5.14 7.67
N ARG A 82 -8.91 5.29 7.35
CA ARG A 82 -9.35 5.84 6.06
C ARG A 82 -8.92 7.28 5.84
N HIS A 83 -9.00 8.12 6.87
CA HIS A 83 -8.53 9.52 6.80
C HIS A 83 -7.03 9.59 6.52
N THR A 84 -6.25 8.79 7.24
CA THR A 84 -4.81 8.66 7.07
C THR A 84 -4.47 8.22 5.64
N LEU A 85 -5.11 7.15 5.15
CA LEU A 85 -4.92 6.66 3.79
C LEU A 85 -5.18 7.76 2.75
N LYS A 86 -6.28 8.51 2.87
CA LYS A 86 -6.59 9.62 1.96
C LYS A 86 -5.46 10.65 1.91
N GLY A 87 -4.89 11.02 3.05
CA GLY A 87 -3.76 11.94 3.10
C GLY A 87 -2.50 11.40 2.40
N PHE A 88 -2.25 10.09 2.44
CA PHE A 88 -1.16 9.46 1.67
C PHE A 88 -1.45 9.41 0.17
N GLU A 89 -2.69 9.14 -0.23
CA GLU A 89 -3.12 9.17 -1.63
C GLU A 89 -2.94 10.56 -2.25
N GLU A 90 -3.34 11.61 -1.55
CA GLU A 90 -3.16 13.00 -1.97
C GLU A 90 -1.67 13.37 -2.12
N ARG A 91 -0.85 13.02 -1.13
CA ARG A 91 0.62 13.23 -1.17
C ARG A 91 1.26 12.49 -2.36
N LEU A 92 0.85 11.25 -2.62
CA LEU A 92 1.35 10.48 -3.76
C LEU A 92 0.90 11.08 -5.10
N ALA A 93 -0.33 11.55 -5.21
CA ALA A 93 -0.84 12.22 -6.40
C ALA A 93 -0.07 13.53 -6.68
N ALA A 94 0.14 14.36 -5.66
CA ALA A 94 0.94 15.58 -5.76
C ALA A 94 2.38 15.26 -6.20
N ARG A 95 3.03 14.26 -5.59
CA ARG A 95 4.39 13.84 -5.97
C ARG A 95 4.45 13.35 -7.41
N LYS A 96 3.48 12.56 -7.87
CA LYS A 96 3.40 12.10 -9.26
C LYS A 96 3.28 13.28 -10.23
N LYS A 97 2.44 14.27 -9.92
CA LYS A 97 2.29 15.49 -10.72
C LYS A 97 3.61 16.25 -10.83
N MET A 98 4.25 16.53 -9.69
CA MET A 98 5.55 17.24 -9.65
C MET A 98 6.63 16.51 -10.44
N MET A 99 6.73 15.18 -10.31
CA MET A 99 7.72 14.38 -11.04
C MET A 99 7.48 14.44 -12.56
N LYS A 100 6.22 14.44 -13.00
CA LYS A 100 5.86 14.58 -14.42
C LYS A 100 6.26 15.96 -14.95
N GLU A 101 5.94 17.02 -14.22
CA GLU A 101 6.30 18.40 -14.59
C GLU A 101 7.82 18.59 -14.65
N ALA A 102 8.57 18.07 -13.67
CA ALA A 102 10.02 18.10 -13.66
C ALA A 102 10.65 17.30 -14.82
N ALA A 103 10.06 16.16 -15.20
CA ALA A 103 10.51 15.39 -16.36
C ALA A 103 10.28 16.15 -17.67
N VAL A 104 9.15 16.85 -17.81
CA VAL A 104 8.87 17.70 -18.97
C VAL A 104 9.86 18.86 -19.04
N ALA A 105 10.09 19.57 -17.93
CA ALA A 105 11.01 20.70 -17.88
C ALA A 105 12.49 20.31 -18.13
N ARG A 106 12.87 19.07 -17.84
CA ARG A 106 14.22 18.53 -18.16
C ARG A 106 14.38 18.10 -19.62
N ALA A 107 13.27 17.86 -20.31
CA ALA A 107 13.25 17.41 -21.70
C ALA A 107 13.07 18.55 -22.71
N SER A 108 12.74 19.76 -22.22
CA SER A 108 12.66 21.03 -22.96
C SER A 108 13.93 21.85 -22.79
#